data_AF-A0A358N6S7-F1
#
_entry.id   AF-A0A358N6S7-F1
#
_cell.length_a   1.000
_cell.length_b   1.000
_cell.length_c   1.000
_cell.angle_alpha   90.00
_cell.angle_beta   90.00
_cell.angle_gamma   90.00
#
_symmetry.space_group_name_H-M   'P 1'
#
loop_
_entity.id
_entity.type
_entity.pdbx_description
1 polymer ?
#
loop_
_entity_poly.entity_id
_entity_poly.type
_entity_poly.pdbx_seq_one_letter_code
_entity_poly.pdbx_strand_id
1 'polypeptide(L)'
;MIASAAAIIFFVKFGLLHGIDQIANAMSWTAKARGQVTGYATSVPELVCLVSAGLAGVWEAGLWNIASSNIINSGLMLCAVLFYRQFNELLNVRFIDEIGFAALAVLVPILLMHFGMDQQWYLVPILFGFFLIYRFVDRRVNRADPVADVDPDTDEAAAGSLPFGIIIGISALIAIA
;
A
#
# COMPACT_ATOMS: atom_id res chain seq x y z
N MET A 1 11.40 -8.13 20.44
CA MET A 1 10.76 -6.92 19.86
C MET A 1 11.74 -6.09 19.05
N ILE A 2 12.88 -5.63 19.58
CA ILE A 2 13.85 -4.83 18.79
C ILE A 2 14.45 -5.65 17.64
N ALA A 3 14.88 -6.90 17.90
CA ALA A 3 15.46 -7.76 16.87
C ALA A 3 14.47 -8.09 15.73
N SER A 4 13.19 -8.33 16.06
CA SER A 4 12.14 -8.59 15.08
C SER A 4 11.83 -7.35 14.24
N ALA A 5 11.75 -6.16 14.85
CA ALA A 5 11.56 -4.91 14.12
C ALA A 5 12.73 -4.63 13.16
N ALA A 6 13.97 -4.83 13.63
CA ALA A 6 15.15 -4.68 12.78
C ALA A 6 15.16 -5.68 11.60
N ALA A 7 14.76 -6.93 11.84
CA ALA A 7 14.63 -7.93 10.79
C ALA A 7 13.57 -7.55 9.75
N ILE A 8 12.40 -7.07 10.19
CA ILE A 8 11.33 -6.60 9.28
C ILE A 8 11.85 -5.44 8.43
N ILE A 9 12.46 -4.42 9.03
CA ILE A 9 13.04 -3.29 8.28
C ILE A 9 14.07 -3.78 7.25
N PHE A 10 14.90 -4.75 7.64
CA PHE A 10 15.88 -5.35 6.74
C PHE A 10 15.21 -6.07 5.54
N PHE A 11 14.23 -6.94 5.79
CA PHE A 11 13.51 -7.66 4.74
C PHE A 11 12.68 -6.74 3.85
N VAL A 12 12.06 -5.68 4.40
CA VAL A 12 11.33 -4.69 3.61
C VAL A 12 12.30 -3.95 2.69
N LYS A 13 13.38 -3.38 3.25
CA LYS A 13 14.30 -2.53 2.50
C LYS A 13 15.10 -3.29 1.44
N PHE A 14 15.71 -4.40 1.83
CA PHE A 14 16.64 -5.15 0.96
C PHE A 14 15.98 -6.31 0.23
N GLY A 15 14.83 -6.76 0.70
CA GLY A 15 14.07 -7.83 0.07
C GLY A 15 12.93 -7.27 -0.78
N LEU A 16 11.88 -6.78 -0.14
CA LEU A 16 10.63 -6.40 -0.79
C LEU A 16 10.80 -5.23 -1.77
N LEU A 17 11.32 -4.09 -1.31
CA LEU A 17 11.49 -2.90 -2.15
C LEU A 17 12.46 -3.18 -3.30
N HIS A 18 13.59 -3.84 -3.01
CA HIS A 18 14.56 -4.22 -4.03
C HIS A 18 13.97 -5.20 -5.06
N GLY A 19 13.18 -6.18 -4.61
CA GLY A 19 12.49 -7.11 -5.51
C GLY A 19 11.50 -6.40 -6.44
N ILE A 20 10.75 -5.43 -5.90
CA ILE A 20 9.83 -4.60 -6.69
C ILE A 20 10.59 -3.74 -7.70
N ASP A 21 11.70 -3.11 -7.31
CA ASP A 21 12.52 -2.31 -8.24
C ASP A 21 13.07 -3.16 -9.40
N GLN A 22 13.53 -4.37 -9.12
CA GLN A 22 13.99 -5.31 -10.16
C GLN A 22 12.87 -5.65 -11.15
N ILE A 23 11.67 -5.92 -10.65
CA ILE A 23 10.49 -6.21 -11.47
C ILE A 23 10.07 -4.97 -12.28
N ALA A 24 10.01 -3.81 -11.62
CA ALA A 24 9.61 -2.55 -12.23
C ALA A 24 10.54 -2.14 -13.37
N ASN A 25 11.86 -2.28 -13.17
CA ASN A 25 12.86 -1.98 -14.18
C ASN A 25 12.80 -2.98 -15.35
N ALA A 26 12.64 -4.28 -15.05
CA ALA A 26 12.51 -5.33 -16.07
C ALA A 26 11.27 -5.13 -16.97
N MET A 27 10.19 -4.58 -16.41
CA MET A 27 8.93 -4.36 -17.12
C MET A 27 8.69 -2.90 -17.54
N SER A 28 9.65 -2.01 -17.33
CA SER A 28 9.54 -0.57 -17.64
C SER A 28 8.27 0.06 -17.03
N TRP A 29 8.00 -0.22 -15.75
CA TRP A 29 6.84 0.34 -15.05
C TRP A 29 6.99 1.84 -14.79
N THR A 30 5.86 2.56 -14.84
CA THR A 30 5.81 3.96 -14.40
C THR A 30 5.99 4.06 -12.89
N ALA A 31 6.43 5.24 -12.40
CA ALA A 31 6.56 5.50 -10.97
C ALA A 31 5.26 5.22 -10.21
N LYS A 32 4.11 5.59 -10.78
CA LYS A 32 2.79 5.29 -10.23
C LYS A 32 2.51 3.79 -10.11
N ALA A 33 2.78 3.01 -11.16
CA ALA A 33 2.56 1.56 -11.14
C ALA A 33 3.46 0.87 -10.10
N ARG A 34 4.73 1.26 -10.05
CA ARG A 34 5.68 0.80 -9.02
C ARG A 34 5.19 1.12 -7.61
N GLY A 35 4.78 2.37 -7.37
CA GLY A 35 4.25 2.81 -6.08
C GLY A 35 2.99 2.05 -5.65
N GLN A 36 2.06 1.79 -6.57
CA GLN A 36 0.87 0.99 -6.30
C GLN A 36 1.20 -0.45 -5.88
N VAL A 37 2.16 -1.09 -6.57
CA VAL A 37 2.60 -2.45 -6.21
C VAL A 37 3.31 -2.45 -4.86
N THR A 38 4.14 -1.46 -4.56
CA THR A 38 4.75 -1.29 -3.23
C THR A 38 3.68 -1.13 -2.13
N GLY A 39 2.65 -0.33 -2.37
CA GLY A 39 1.53 -0.17 -1.44
C GLY A 39 0.80 -1.48 -1.17
N TYR A 40 0.51 -2.27 -2.22
CA TYR A 40 -0.10 -3.58 -2.03
C TYR A 40 0.82 -4.55 -1.30
N ALA A 41 2.09 -4.62 -1.67
CA ALA A 41 3.06 -5.54 -1.09
C ALA A 41 3.28 -5.27 0.40
N THR A 42 3.36 -4.00 0.79
CA THR A 42 3.49 -3.59 2.20
C THR A 42 2.21 -3.80 3.01
N SER A 43 1.06 -4.00 2.36
CA SER A 43 -0.24 -4.29 3.00
C SER A 43 -0.58 -5.80 3.03
N VAL A 44 0.28 -6.66 2.48
CA VAL A 44 0.07 -8.12 2.46
C VAL A 44 0.03 -8.72 3.88
N PRO A 45 0.96 -8.37 4.81
CA PRO A 45 0.91 -8.91 6.17
C PRO A 45 -0.42 -8.61 6.88
N GLU A 46 -0.98 -7.42 6.68
CA GLU A 46 -2.26 -6.99 7.22
C GLU A 46 -3.41 -7.80 6.63
N LEU A 47 -3.38 -8.09 5.33
CA LEU A 47 -4.37 -8.97 4.70
C LEU A 47 -4.30 -10.40 5.27
N VAL A 48 -3.09 -10.93 5.47
CA VAL A 48 -2.88 -12.25 6.07
C VAL A 48 -3.40 -12.27 7.51
N CYS A 49 -3.12 -11.23 8.30
CA CYS A 49 -3.63 -11.08 9.66
C CYS A 49 -5.17 -11.01 9.68
N LEU A 50 -5.77 -10.18 8.82
CA LEU A 50 -7.22 -10.04 8.67
C LEU A 50 -7.91 -11.36 8.35
N VAL A 51 -7.40 -12.09 7.34
CA VAL A 51 -7.97 -13.38 6.93
C VAL A 51 -7.81 -14.41 8.05
N SER A 52 -6.64 -14.47 8.69
CA SER A 52 -6.38 -15.40 9.79
C SER A 52 -7.27 -15.13 10.99
N ALA A 53 -7.47 -13.86 11.37
CA ALA A 53 -8.37 -13.46 12.45
C ALA A 53 -9.83 -13.81 12.13
N GLY A 54 -10.29 -13.54 10.89
CA GLY A 54 -11.63 -13.90 10.43
C GLY A 54 -11.87 -15.42 10.46
N LEU A 55 -10.91 -16.22 9.96
CA LEU A 55 -10.98 -17.69 10.01
C LEU A 55 -10.98 -18.24 11.44
N ALA A 56 -10.32 -17.56 12.37
CA ALA A 56 -10.33 -17.88 13.80
C ALA A 56 -11.60 -17.42 14.53
N GLY A 57 -12.52 -16.73 13.84
CA GLY A 57 -13.76 -16.20 14.41
C GLY A 57 -13.61 -14.89 15.18
N VAL A 58 -12.46 -14.22 15.11
CA VAL A 58 -12.14 -12.97 15.81
C VAL A 58 -12.37 -11.76 14.88
N TRP A 59 -13.62 -11.58 14.47
CA TRP A 59 -14.01 -10.61 13.44
C TRP A 59 -13.76 -9.14 13.85
N GLU A 60 -13.93 -8.82 15.13
CA GLU A 60 -13.68 -7.47 15.67
C GLU A 60 -12.21 -7.04 15.49
N ALA A 61 -11.27 -7.97 15.63
CA ALA A 61 -9.84 -7.69 15.45
C ALA A 61 -9.51 -7.34 13.99
N GLY A 62 -10.30 -7.83 13.03
CA GLY A 62 -10.11 -7.57 11.61
C GLY A 62 -10.30 -6.10 11.25
N LEU A 63 -11.37 -5.46 11.73
CA LEU A 63 -11.61 -4.05 11.45
C LEU A 63 -10.63 -3.13 12.17
N TRP A 64 -10.22 -3.48 13.39
CA TRP A 64 -9.14 -2.77 14.07
C TRP A 64 -7.81 -2.90 13.34
N ASN A 65 -7.49 -4.06 12.76
CA ASN A 65 -6.32 -4.24 11.90
C ASN A 65 -6.37 -3.32 10.67
N ILE A 66 -7.52 -3.19 10.01
CA ILE A 66 -7.70 -2.28 8.87
C ILE A 66 -7.60 -0.81 9.30
N ALA A 67 -8.29 -0.41 10.37
CA ALA A 67 -8.32 0.98 10.82
C ALA A 67 -6.94 1.44 11.30
N SER A 68 -6.29 0.66 12.17
CA SER A 68 -5.00 1.03 12.76
C SER A 68 -3.88 1.09 11.73
N SER A 69 -3.82 0.15 10.78
CA SER A 69 -2.82 0.18 9.70
C SER A 69 -2.97 1.41 8.80
N ASN A 70 -4.20 1.75 8.39
CA ASN A 70 -4.44 2.96 7.59
C ASN A 70 -4.12 4.25 8.36
N ILE A 71 -4.41 4.31 9.67
CA ILE A 71 -4.04 5.45 10.52
C ILE A 71 -2.52 5.59 10.62
N ILE A 72 -1.81 4.49 10.90
CA ILE A 72 -0.34 4.50 11.02
C ILE A 72 0.30 4.88 9.69
N ASN A 73 -0.15 4.32 8.57
CA ASN A 73 0.37 4.64 7.23
C ASN A 73 0.15 6.11 6.88
N SER A 74 -1.05 6.64 7.15
CA SER A 74 -1.36 8.06 6.94
C SER A 74 -0.50 8.95 7.84
N GLY A 75 -0.34 8.58 9.11
CA GLY A 75 0.51 9.31 10.06
C GLY A 75 1.97 9.33 9.63
N LEU A 76 2.54 8.19 9.20
CA LEU A 76 3.91 8.08 8.72
C LEU A 76 4.12 8.89 7.44
N MET A 77 3.16 8.85 6.50
CA MET A 77 3.18 9.69 5.31
C MET A 77 3.22 11.18 5.67
N LEU A 78 2.33 11.63 6.57
CA LEU A 78 2.32 13.01 7.03
C LEU A 78 3.64 13.39 7.72
N CYS A 79 4.17 12.53 8.59
CA CYS A 79 5.47 12.73 9.21
C CYS A 79 6.61 12.85 8.17
N ALA A 80 6.61 12.03 7.12
CA ALA A 80 7.58 12.12 6.03
C ALA A 80 7.46 13.46 5.29
N VAL A 81 6.23 13.89 4.96
CA VAL A 81 5.98 15.18 4.29
C VAL A 81 6.43 16.35 5.16
N LEU A 82 6.17 16.31 6.46
CA LEU A 82 6.64 17.32 7.43
C LEU A 82 8.17 17.36 7.47
N PHE A 83 8.82 16.19 7.60
CA PHE A 83 10.26 16.06 7.76
C PHE A 83 11.04 16.48 6.50
N TYR A 84 10.58 16.06 5.32
CA TYR A 84 11.19 16.41 4.04
C TYR A 84 10.65 17.72 3.44
N ARG A 85 9.71 18.39 4.10
CA ARG A 85 9.11 19.68 3.70
C ARG A 85 8.43 19.64 2.34
N GLN A 86 7.80 18.51 1.99
CA GLN A 86 7.20 18.25 0.67
C GLN A 86 5.71 18.65 0.58
N PHE A 87 5.28 19.70 1.28
CA PHE A 87 3.86 20.09 1.36
C PHE A 87 3.24 20.45 0.00
N ASN A 88 4.03 21.03 -0.90
CA ASN A 88 3.56 21.45 -2.22
C ASN A 88 3.15 20.26 -3.09
N GLU A 89 3.82 19.12 -2.92
CA GLU A 89 3.46 17.87 -3.62
C GLU A 89 2.14 17.31 -3.10
N LEU A 90 1.94 17.35 -1.78
CA LEU A 90 0.71 16.89 -1.14
C LEU A 90 -0.51 17.76 -1.48
N LEU A 91 -0.33 19.08 -1.63
CA LEU A 91 -1.42 20.00 -1.97
C LEU A 91 -1.67 20.15 -3.48
N ASN A 92 -0.99 19.34 -4.30
CA ASN A 92 -1.21 19.33 -5.74
C ASN A 92 -2.58 18.73 -6.08
N VAL A 93 -3.31 19.37 -7.00
CA VAL A 93 -4.65 18.94 -7.42
C VAL A 93 -4.64 17.50 -7.98
N ARG A 94 -3.51 17.04 -8.54
CA ARG A 94 -3.33 15.64 -8.99
C ARG A 94 -3.34 14.60 -7.87
N PHE A 95 -3.10 15.00 -6.62
CA PHE A 95 -3.00 14.10 -5.47
C PHE A 95 -4.19 14.24 -4.50
N ILE A 96 -5.09 15.18 -4.75
CA ILE A 96 -6.19 15.48 -3.82
C ILE A 96 -7.18 14.32 -3.71
N ASP A 97 -7.36 13.57 -4.79
CA ASP A 97 -8.18 12.37 -4.83
C ASP A 97 -7.51 11.21 -4.09
N GLU A 98 -6.19 11.01 -4.23
CA GLU A 98 -5.43 10.03 -3.45
C GLU A 98 -5.53 10.31 -1.94
N ILE A 99 -5.44 11.57 -1.54
CA ILE A 99 -5.64 12.00 -0.14
C ILE A 99 -7.08 11.75 0.30
N GLY A 100 -8.06 12.05 -0.55
CA GLY A 100 -9.46 11.76 -0.30
C GLY A 100 -9.71 10.27 -0.06
N PHE A 101 -9.11 9.41 -0.88
CA PHE A 101 -9.20 7.95 -0.71
C PHE A 101 -8.46 7.45 0.53
N ALA A 102 -7.29 8.00 0.86
CA ALA A 102 -6.58 7.67 2.10
C ALA A 102 -7.41 8.05 3.34
N ALA A 103 -8.01 9.25 3.34
CA ALA A 103 -8.91 9.67 4.40
C ALA A 103 -10.13 8.75 4.50
N LEU A 104 -10.73 8.37 3.36
CA LEU A 104 -11.89 7.49 3.33
C LEU A 104 -11.55 6.07 3.81
N ALA A 105 -10.34 5.57 3.51
CA ALA A 105 -9.83 4.29 3.98
C ALA A 105 -9.64 4.23 5.50
N VAL A 106 -9.41 5.39 6.16
CA VAL A 106 -9.41 5.51 7.62
C VAL A 106 -10.83 5.66 8.17
N LEU A 107 -11.63 6.54 7.57
CA LEU A 107 -12.95 6.92 8.10
C LEU A 107 -13.97 5.78 7.99
N VAL A 108 -14.00 5.04 6.88
CA VAL A 108 -15.00 3.98 6.67
C VAL A 108 -14.95 2.90 7.75
N PRO A 109 -13.81 2.26 8.06
CA PRO A 109 -13.73 1.28 9.14
C PRO A 109 -14.16 1.85 10.49
N ILE A 110 -13.74 3.08 10.83
CA ILE A 110 -14.09 3.74 12.10
C ILE A 110 -15.60 3.97 12.21
N LEU A 111 -16.23 4.46 11.14
CA LEU A 111 -17.68 4.68 11.13
C LEU A 111 -18.44 3.36 11.23
N LEU A 112 -18.02 2.32 10.52
CA LEU A 112 -18.64 0.99 10.61
C LEU A 112 -18.59 0.43 12.04
N MET A 113 -17.44 0.57 12.71
CA MET A 113 -17.30 0.19 14.12
C MET A 113 -18.17 1.05 15.03
N HIS A 114 -18.24 2.37 14.80
CA HIS A 114 -19.08 3.28 15.59
C HIS A 114 -20.58 2.92 15.51
N PHE A 115 -21.04 2.44 14.36
CA PHE A 115 -22.42 2.00 14.15
C PHE A 115 -22.66 0.51 14.51
N GLY A 116 -21.65 -0.21 15.02
CA GLY A 116 -21.77 -1.64 15.38
C GLY A 116 -22.03 -2.57 14.19
N MET A 117 -21.56 -2.18 13.00
CA MET A 117 -21.72 -2.96 11.76
C MET A 117 -20.55 -3.92 11.53
N ASP A 118 -19.64 -4.03 12.49
CA ASP A 118 -18.29 -4.61 12.39
C ASP A 118 -18.25 -6.14 12.28
N GLN A 119 -19.33 -6.82 12.64
CA GLN A 119 -19.41 -8.29 12.62
C GLN A 119 -20.18 -8.84 11.41
N GLN A 120 -20.57 -7.98 10.47
CA GLN A 120 -21.49 -8.35 9.41
C GLN A 120 -20.76 -8.90 8.19
N TRP A 121 -21.15 -10.09 7.71
CA TRP A 121 -20.50 -10.76 6.58
C TRP A 121 -20.51 -9.91 5.29
N TYR A 122 -21.53 -9.05 5.12
CA TYR A 122 -21.68 -8.17 3.96
C TYR A 122 -20.65 -7.04 3.91
N LEU A 123 -19.89 -6.80 4.99
CA LEU A 123 -18.80 -5.83 4.97
C LEU A 123 -17.72 -6.18 3.96
N VAL A 124 -17.38 -7.46 3.82
CA VAL A 124 -16.35 -7.92 2.89
C VAL A 124 -16.67 -7.51 1.44
N PRO A 125 -17.85 -7.86 0.88
CA PRO A 125 -18.19 -7.43 -0.48
C PRO A 125 -18.38 -5.90 -0.60
N ILE A 126 -18.82 -5.20 0.45
CA ILE A 126 -18.94 -3.72 0.42
C ILE A 126 -17.55 -3.07 0.33
N LEU A 127 -16.62 -3.44 1.20
CA LEU A 127 -15.26 -2.89 1.22
C LEU A 127 -14.50 -3.26 -0.07
N PHE A 128 -14.70 -4.48 -0.57
CA PHE A 128 -14.15 -4.90 -1.85
C PHE A 128 -14.75 -4.11 -3.02
N GLY A 129 -16.07 -3.90 -3.03
CA GLY A 129 -16.75 -3.05 -4.01
C GLY A 129 -16.24 -1.62 -3.99
N PHE A 130 -16.04 -1.06 -2.80
CA PHE A 130 -15.42 0.26 -2.60
C PHE A 130 -14.02 0.32 -3.22
N PHE A 131 -13.18 -0.69 -2.98
CA PHE A 131 -11.86 -0.80 -3.61
C PHE A 131 -11.93 -0.86 -5.15
N LEU A 132 -12.88 -1.62 -5.71
CA LEU A 132 -13.07 -1.69 -7.16
C LEU A 132 -13.54 -0.35 -7.76
N ILE A 133 -14.44 0.35 -7.07
CA ILE A 133 -14.89 1.70 -7.47
C ILE A 133 -13.70 2.66 -7.45
N TYR A 134 -12.91 2.67 -6.37
CA TYR A 134 -11.68 3.44 -6.29
C TYR A 134 -10.77 3.16 -7.49
N ARG A 135 -10.46 1.88 -7.74
CA ARG A 135 -9.59 1.46 -8.85
C ARG A 135 -10.12 1.91 -10.21
N PHE A 136 -11.44 1.90 -10.38
CA PHE A 136 -12.09 2.35 -11.60
C PHE A 136 -12.01 3.87 -11.77
N VAL A 137 -12.27 4.63 -10.71
CA VAL A 137 -12.19 6.11 -10.70
C VAL A 137 -10.75 6.56 -10.92
N ASP A 138 -9.78 6.00 -10.19
CA ASP A 138 -8.35 6.32 -10.33
C ASP A 138 -7.88 6.12 -11.77
N ARG A 139 -8.26 5.00 -12.41
CA ARG A 139 -7.91 4.74 -13.81
C ARG A 139 -8.52 5.72 -14.81
N ARG A 140 -9.66 6.33 -14.47
CA ARG A 140 -10.38 7.28 -15.33
C ARG A 140 -9.87 8.71 -15.16
N VAL A 141 -9.64 9.11 -13.91
CA VAL A 141 -9.25 10.48 -13.54
C VAL A 141 -7.75 10.68 -13.70
N ASN A 142 -6.94 9.72 -13.24
CA ASN A 142 -5.48 9.78 -13.27
C ASN A 142 -4.92 8.86 -14.34
N ARG A 143 -5.33 9.10 -15.59
CA ARG A 143 -4.77 8.38 -16.73
C ARG A 143 -3.27 8.67 -16.75
N ALA A 144 -2.45 7.63 -16.62
CA ALA A 144 -1.00 7.77 -16.64
C ALA A 144 -0.59 8.35 -18.00
N ASP A 145 -0.17 9.61 -18.03
CA ASP A 145 0.46 10.20 -19.20
C ASP A 145 1.89 9.65 -19.27
N PRO A 146 2.24 8.81 -20.26
CA PRO A 146 3.52 8.11 -20.30
C PRO A 146 4.74 9.05 -20.40
N VAL A 147 4.51 10.30 -20.80
CA VAL A 147 5.54 11.31 -21.06
C VAL A 147 5.85 12.18 -19.84
N ALA A 148 4.94 12.25 -18.85
CA ALA A 148 5.09 13.13 -17.68
C ALA A 148 5.68 12.43 -16.43
N ASP A 149 5.71 11.09 -16.42
CA ASP A 149 6.14 10.28 -15.27
C ASP A 149 7.51 9.58 -15.49
N VAL A 150 8.29 10.02 -16.49
CA VAL A 150 9.69 9.58 -16.65
C VAL A 150 10.53 10.38 -15.67
N ASP A 151 10.94 9.73 -14.59
CA ASP A 151 11.88 10.26 -13.62
C ASP A 151 13.24 10.52 -14.32
N PRO A 152 13.73 11.77 -14.39
CA PRO A 152 15.02 12.06 -15.01
C PRO A 152 16.20 11.44 -14.25
N ASP A 153 16.00 10.99 -13.00
CA ASP A 153 17.00 10.26 -12.20
C ASP A 153 17.00 8.74 -12.46
N THR A 154 16.41 8.25 -13.55
CA THR A 154 16.80 6.93 -14.10
C THR A 154 18.21 7.02 -14.72
N ASP A 155 19.19 7.38 -13.90
CA ASP A 155 20.60 7.16 -14.17
C ASP A 155 20.79 5.66 -14.44
N GLU A 156 21.30 5.35 -15.64
CA GLU A 156 21.70 4.03 -16.11
C GLU A 156 20.78 2.88 -15.65
N ALA A 157 19.65 2.68 -16.35
CA ALA A 157 18.75 1.56 -16.11
C ALA A 157 19.50 0.22 -16.11
N ALA A 158 19.92 -0.23 -14.93
CA ALA A 158 20.40 -1.58 -14.71
C ALA A 158 19.26 -2.50 -15.15
N ALA A 159 19.51 -3.33 -16.17
CA ALA A 159 18.51 -4.25 -16.69
C ALA A 159 17.97 -5.11 -15.54
N GLY A 160 16.75 -4.81 -15.10
CA GLY A 160 16.12 -5.52 -14.00
C GLY A 160 15.95 -6.99 -14.35
N SER A 161 16.11 -7.88 -13.37
CA SER A 161 15.88 -9.32 -13.57
C SER A 161 14.54 -9.72 -12.98
N LEU A 162 13.57 -10.00 -13.86
CA LEU A 162 12.23 -10.47 -13.47
C LEU A 162 12.26 -11.71 -12.55
N PRO A 163 12.96 -12.82 -12.88
CA PRO A 163 12.96 -13.99 -12.00
C PRO A 163 13.62 -13.69 -10.64
N PHE A 164 14.69 -12.89 -10.64
CA PHE A 164 15.38 -12.53 -9.40
C PHE A 164 14.51 -11.64 -8.52
N GLY A 165 13.88 -10.61 -9.10
CA GLY A 165 12.97 -9.71 -8.39
C GLY A 165 11.78 -10.45 -7.78
N ILE A 166 11.18 -11.40 -8.52
CA ILE A 166 10.09 -12.24 -8.01
C ILE A 166 10.55 -13.09 -6.83
N ILE A 167 11.68 -13.78 -6.95
CA ILE A 167 12.18 -14.67 -5.89
C ILE A 167 12.43 -13.88 -4.60
N ILE A 168 13.12 -12.74 -4.69
CA ILE A 168 13.46 -11.95 -3.52
C ILE A 168 12.23 -11.28 -2.93
N GLY A 169 11.38 -10.69 -3.77
CA GLY A 169 10.14 -10.04 -3.34
C GLY A 169 9.21 -11.01 -2.60
N ILE A 170 9.00 -12.21 -3.14
CA ILE A 170 8.17 -13.25 -2.50
C ILE A 170 8.84 -13.75 -1.22
N SER A 171 10.15 -14.02 -1.24
CA SER A 171 10.86 -14.50 -0.05
C SER A 171 10.79 -13.49 1.09
N ALA A 172 10.90 -12.20 0.77
CA ALA A 172 10.76 -11.12 1.74
C ALA A 172 9.33 -11.03 2.29
N LEU A 173 8.31 -11.13 1.43
CA LEU A 173 6.91 -11.17 1.85
C LEU A 173 6.63 -12.31 2.84
N ILE A 174 7.13 -13.51 2.54
CA ILE A 174 6.99 -14.68 3.43
C ILE A 174 7.73 -14.47 4.75
N ALA A 175 8.85 -13.74 4.75
CA ALA A 175 9.62 -13.48 5.97
C ALA A 175 8.98 -12.41 6.88
N ILE A 176 8.10 -11.56 6.34
CA ILE A 176 7.46 -10.45 7.06
C ILE A 176 6.02 -10.80 7.50
N ALA A 177 5.31 -11.63 6.73
CA ALA A 177 3.95 -12.08 7.02
C ALA A 177 3.91 -13.25 8.03
#